data_AF-A0A9E3JJJ5-F1
#
_entry.id   AF-A0A9E3JJJ5-F1
#
_cell.length_a   1.000
_cell.length_b   1.000
_cell.length_c   1.000
_cell.angle_alpha   90.00
_cell.angle_beta   90.00
_cell.angle_gamma   90.00
#
_symmetry.space_group_name_H-M   'P 1'
#
loop_
_entity.id
_entity.type
_entity.pdbx_description
1 polymer ?
#
loop_
_entity_poly.entity_id
_entity_poly.type
_entity_poly.pdbx_seq_one_letter_code
_entity_poly.pdbx_strand_id
1 'polypeptide(L)'
;MSSNIEFVGGMIAKAPHDNAPGYVKARLSIKREELIEWLREKDDEWINVDIKESQDGKWYAAVDSWKPDRQRLGSGRSERSAPPRQQRQEPMPPRAKGADDFADDDIPF
;
A
#
# COMPACT_ATOMS: atom_id res chain seq x y z
N MET A 1 -14.07 -1.42 24.34
CA MET A 1 -12.76 -1.08 23.75
C MET A 1 -12.77 0.43 23.51
N SER A 2 -12.15 1.21 24.39
CA SER A 2 -12.08 2.67 24.23
C SER A 2 -11.10 2.97 23.11
N SER A 3 -11.60 3.21 21.89
CA SER A 3 -10.77 3.64 20.77
C SER A 3 -10.20 5.02 21.12
N ASN A 4 -8.98 5.06 21.65
CA ASN A 4 -8.26 6.29 21.90
C ASN A 4 -7.79 6.84 20.55
N ILE A 5 -8.68 7.58 19.91
CA ILE A 5 -8.41 8.25 18.64
C ILE A 5 -7.60 9.50 18.95
N GLU A 6 -6.34 9.51 18.54
CA GLU A 6 -5.50 10.69 18.64
C GLU A 6 -5.84 11.64 17.48
N PHE A 7 -6.29 12.84 17.79
CA PHE A 7 -6.58 13.86 16.79
C PHE A 7 -5.35 14.73 16.53
N VAL A 8 -5.20 15.18 15.29
CA VAL A 8 -4.13 16.12 14.93
C VAL A 8 -4.50 17.53 15.41
N GLY A 9 -3.71 18.08 16.33
CA GLY A 9 -3.89 19.45 16.82
C GLY A 9 -3.81 20.46 15.68
N GLY A 10 -4.74 21.41 15.63
CA GLY A 10 -4.77 22.44 14.59
C GLY A 10 -5.21 21.98 13.20
N MET A 11 -5.56 20.70 12.98
CA MET A 11 -6.05 20.21 11.69
C MET A 11 -7.53 19.81 11.74
N ILE A 12 -8.33 20.40 10.85
CA ILE A 12 -9.77 20.13 10.75
C ILE A 12 -10.08 19.62 9.34
N ALA A 13 -10.60 18.40 9.25
CA ALA A 13 -11.17 17.86 8.02
C ALA A 13 -12.64 18.28 7.88
N LYS A 14 -13.03 18.67 6.66
CA LYS A 14 -14.40 19.03 6.33
C LYS A 14 -14.80 18.34 5.04
N ALA A 15 -16.07 17.99 4.95
CA ALA A 15 -16.67 17.51 3.72
C ALA A 15 -16.48 18.55 2.59
N PRO A 16 -16.32 18.10 1.33
CA PRO A 16 -16.34 19.00 0.19
C PRO A 16 -17.69 19.75 0.11
N HIS A 17 -17.67 20.98 -0.39
CA HIS A 17 -18.88 21.78 -0.55
C HIS A 17 -19.75 21.21 -1.69
N ASP A 18 -21.07 21.43 -1.67
CA ASP A 18 -22.00 20.98 -2.73
C ASP A 18 -21.63 21.46 -4.15
N ASN A 19 -20.87 22.55 -4.25
CA ASN A 19 -20.39 23.10 -5.51
C ASN A 19 -18.89 22.81 -5.77
N ALA A 20 -18.30 21.90 -5.00
CA ALA A 20 -16.91 21.52 -5.20
C ALA A 20 -16.78 20.63 -6.44
N PRO A 21 -15.75 20.85 -7.30
CA PRO A 21 -15.47 19.95 -8.41
C PRO A 21 -15.24 18.50 -7.94
N GLY A 22 -15.64 17.49 -8.72
CA GLY A 22 -15.61 16.08 -8.31
C GLY A 22 -14.24 15.48 -7.96
N TYR A 23 -13.15 16.19 -8.29
CA TYR A 23 -11.79 15.84 -7.88
C TYR A 23 -11.44 16.31 -6.46
N VAL A 24 -12.24 17.19 -5.84
CA VAL A 24 -12.05 17.64 -4.46
C VAL A 24 -12.66 16.62 -3.50
N LYS A 25 -11.82 15.82 -2.85
CA LYS A 25 -12.26 14.75 -1.94
C LYS A 25 -12.54 15.20 -0.52
N ALA A 26 -11.85 16.24 -0.05
CA ALA A 26 -12.03 16.81 1.28
C ALA A 26 -11.51 18.25 1.29
N ARG A 27 -11.96 19.03 2.27
CA ARG A 27 -11.39 20.34 2.58
C ARG A 27 -10.66 20.26 3.92
N LEU A 28 -9.36 20.50 3.90
CA LEU A 28 -8.55 20.58 5.11
C LEU A 28 -8.39 22.04 5.51
N SER A 29 -8.64 22.34 6.77
CA SER A 29 -8.33 23.63 7.39
C SER A 29 -7.23 23.43 8.41
N ILE A 30 -6.12 24.14 8.24
CA ILE A 30 -4.95 24.03 9.12
C ILE A 30 -4.78 25.36 9.85
N LYS A 31 -4.81 25.32 11.17
CA LYS A 31 -4.31 26.40 12.01
C LYS A 31 -2.81 26.21 12.17
N ARG A 32 -2.05 27.07 11.50
CA ARG A 32 -0.59 26.98 11.45
C ARG A 32 0.06 26.90 12.84
N GLU A 33 -0.34 27.77 13.77
CA GLU A 33 0.28 27.82 15.11
C GLU A 33 0.03 26.55 15.92
N GLU A 34 -1.23 26.12 15.98
CA GLU A 34 -1.66 24.93 16.71
C GLU A 34 -1.07 23.63 16.10
N LEU A 35 -0.96 23.57 14.77
CA LEU A 35 -0.31 22.43 14.11
C LEU A 35 1.20 22.40 14.37
N ILE A 36 1.88 23.56 14.41
CA ILE A 36 3.32 23.61 14.71
C ILE A 36 3.59 23.16 16.15
N GLU A 37 2.77 23.59 17.11
CA GLU A 37 2.88 23.13 18.51
C GLU A 37 2.70 21.61 18.58
N TRP A 38 1.67 21.08 17.93
CA TRP A 38 1.42 19.65 17.87
C TRP A 38 2.56 18.87 17.19
N LEU A 39 3.11 19.37 16.08
CA LEU A 39 4.24 18.75 15.38
C LEU A 39 5.53 18.78 16.21
N ARG A 40 5.74 19.80 17.05
CA ARG A 40 6.91 19.86 17.95
C ARG A 40 6.89 18.81 19.03
N GLU A 41 5.72 18.28 19.38
CA GLU A 41 5.55 17.18 20.33
C GLU A 41 5.80 15.80 19.71
N LYS A 42 5.96 15.73 18.37
CA LYS A 42 6.19 14.48 17.65
C LYS A 42 7.63 14.39 17.17
N ASP A 43 8.31 13.30 17.52
CA ASP A 43 9.66 12.99 17.07
C ASP A 43 9.68 12.09 15.82
N ASP A 44 8.51 11.69 15.31
CA ASP A 44 8.39 10.78 14.18
C ASP A 44 8.72 11.48 12.85
N GLU A 45 9.57 10.87 12.03
CA GLU A 45 9.90 11.38 10.68
C GLU A 45 8.67 11.36 9.75
N TRP A 46 7.79 10.37 9.93
CA TRP A 46 6.59 10.18 9.13
C TRP A 46 5.37 9.99 10.03
N ILE A 47 4.40 10.90 9.92
CA ILE A 47 3.15 10.87 10.67
C ILE A 47 2.02 10.54 9.68
N ASN A 48 1.41 9.37 9.85
CA ASN A 48 0.26 8.96 9.04
C ASN A 48 -1.03 9.50 9.67
N VAL A 49 -1.92 10.05 8.85
CA VAL A 49 -3.19 10.61 9.31
C VAL A 49 -4.34 10.14 8.41
N ASP A 50 -5.36 9.58 9.03
CA ASP A 50 -6.61 9.17 8.40
C ASP A 50 -7.68 10.26 8.53
N ILE A 51 -8.41 10.51 7.45
CA ILE A 51 -9.64 11.32 7.49
C ILE A 51 -10.83 10.37 7.67
N LYS A 52 -11.55 10.52 8.78
CA LYS A 52 -12.69 9.68 9.16
C LYS A 52 -13.94 10.54 9.35
N GLU A 53 -15.10 9.95 9.11
CA GLU A 53 -16.40 10.59 9.35
C GLU A 53 -16.99 10.07 10.67
N SER A 54 -17.40 10.97 11.55
CA SER A 54 -18.10 10.61 12.78
C SER A 54 -19.56 10.23 12.49
N GLN A 55 -20.21 9.58 13.45
CA GLN A 55 -21.63 9.24 13.32
C GLN A 55 -22.52 10.48 13.17
N ASP A 56 -22.07 11.65 13.65
CA ASP A 56 -22.72 12.95 13.47
C ASP A 56 -22.47 13.58 12.09
N GLY A 57 -21.79 12.89 11.16
CA GLY A 57 -21.43 13.41 9.84
C GLY A 57 -20.28 14.42 9.85
N LYS A 58 -19.59 14.58 11.00
CA LYS A 58 -18.44 15.48 11.11
C LYS A 58 -17.17 14.73 10.72
N TRP A 59 -16.44 15.30 9.78
CA TRP A 59 -15.15 14.76 9.37
C TRP A 59 -14.07 15.17 10.37
N TYR A 60 -13.16 14.25 10.67
CA TYR A 60 -12.06 14.47 11.58
C TYR A 60 -10.80 13.79 11.06
N ALA A 61 -9.65 14.33 11.46
CA ALA A 61 -8.35 13.76 11.14
C ALA A 61 -7.79 13.03 12.38
N ALA A 62 -7.46 11.75 12.22
CA ALA A 62 -6.97 10.89 13.27
C ALA A 62 -5.58 10.36 12.90
N VAL A 63 -4.63 10.45 13.81
CA VAL A 63 -3.30 9.88 13.61
C VAL A 63 -3.40 8.36 13.57
N ASP A 64 -2.88 7.79 12.49
CA ASP A 64 -2.73 6.35 12.37
C ASP A 64 -1.40 5.94 13.03
N SER A 65 -1.52 5.35 14.21
CA SER A 65 -0.39 4.77 14.96
C SER A 65 -0.24 3.27 14.71
N TRP A 66 -0.80 2.76 13.61
CA TRP A 66 -0.80 1.34 13.33
C TRP A 66 0.63 0.83 13.07
N LYS A 67 1.14 0.02 13.99
CA LYS A 67 2.36 -0.77 13.78
C LYS A 67 1.95 -2.13 13.20
N PRO A 68 2.55 -2.60 12.09
CA PRO A 68 2.27 -3.92 11.57
C PRO A 68 2.59 -4.96 12.65
N ASP A 69 1.55 -5.66 13.09
CA ASP A 69 1.66 -6.80 13.99
C ASP A 69 2.36 -7.94 13.23
N ARG A 70 3.70 -7.95 13.29
CA ARG A 70 4.54 -9.00 12.66
C ARG A 70 4.19 -10.40 13.16
N GLN A 71 3.38 -10.53 14.21
CA GLN A 71 2.97 -11.81 14.78
C GLN A 71 1.85 -12.49 13.99
N ARG A 72 1.12 -11.78 13.10
CA ARG A 72 0.04 -12.37 12.30
C ARG A 72 0.44 -12.94 10.94
N LEU A 73 1.67 -12.70 10.48
CA LEU A 73 2.13 -13.17 9.16
C LEU A 73 2.83 -14.56 9.20
N GLY A 74 3.06 -15.13 10.40
CA GLY A 74 3.86 -16.35 10.57
C GLY A 74 3.10 -17.67 10.74
N SER A 75 1.78 -17.66 10.96
CA SER A 75 1.03 -18.86 11.41
C SER A 75 -0.15 -19.19 10.51
N GLY A 76 0.09 -19.33 9.19
CA GLY A 76 -0.96 -19.71 8.25
C GLY A 76 -0.54 -20.37 6.94
N ARG A 77 0.76 -20.57 6.68
CA ARG A 77 1.19 -21.37 5.53
C ARG A 77 1.26 -22.85 5.92
N SER A 78 0.09 -23.41 6.23
CA SER A 78 -0.12 -24.85 6.15
C SER A 78 0.31 -25.28 4.76
N GLU A 79 1.33 -26.14 4.70
CA GLU A 79 1.73 -26.90 3.53
C GLU A 79 0.47 -27.55 2.93
N ARG A 80 -0.11 -26.90 1.91
CA ARG A 80 -0.97 -27.61 0.97
C ARG A 80 -0.04 -28.54 0.23
N SER A 81 0.00 -29.79 0.70
CA SER A 81 0.57 -30.92 -0.01
C SER A 81 0.07 -30.84 -1.45
N ALA A 82 0.98 -30.51 -2.37
CA ALA A 82 0.68 -30.62 -3.78
C ALA A 82 0.42 -32.10 -4.08
N PRO A 83 -0.69 -32.46 -4.77
CA PRO A 83 -0.87 -33.83 -5.20
C PRO A 83 0.29 -34.21 -6.14
N PRO A 84 0.77 -35.46 -6.11
CA PRO A 84 1.87 -35.88 -6.96
C PRO A 84 1.46 -35.70 -8.43
N ARG A 85 2.28 -34.93 -9.15
CA ARG A 85 2.17 -34.68 -10.58
C ARG A 85 2.32 -36.02 -11.31
N GLN A 86 1.19 -36.69 -11.61
CA GLN A 86 1.18 -37.87 -12.46
C GLN A 86 1.87 -37.51 -13.77
N GLN A 87 2.90 -38.29 -14.11
CA GLN A 87 3.69 -38.19 -15.33
C GLN A 87 2.75 -38.09 -16.53
N ARG A 88 2.61 -36.88 -17.08
CA ARG A 88 2.11 -36.70 -18.44
C ARG A 88 3.18 -37.31 -19.33
N GLN A 89 2.93 -38.51 -19.82
CA GLN A 89 3.77 -39.18 -20.81
C GLN A 89 3.80 -38.28 -22.06
N GLU A 90 4.97 -37.75 -22.38
CA GLU A 90 5.21 -37.06 -23.65
C GLU A 90 5.39 -38.11 -24.75
N PRO A 91 4.63 -38.07 -25.85
CA PRO A 91 5.08 -38.68 -27.08
C PRO A 91 6.03 -37.72 -27.82
N MET A 92 7.32 -38.08 -27.89
CA MET A 92 8.28 -37.53 -28.88
C MET A 92 7.99 -38.10 -30.30
N PRO A 93 8.74 -37.72 -31.36
CA PRO A 93 8.93 -36.42 -32.04
C PRO A 93 8.60 -36.56 -33.58
N PRO A 94 8.96 -35.62 -34.50
CA PRO A 94 10.31 -35.62 -35.07
C PRO A 94 10.90 -34.24 -35.41
N ARG A 95 12.23 -34.25 -35.54
CA ARG A 95 13.19 -33.18 -35.79
C ARG A 95 13.29 -32.81 -37.28
N ALA A 96 13.29 -31.51 -37.60
CA ALA A 96 13.87 -30.92 -38.83
C ALA A 96 14.11 -29.41 -38.57
N LYS A 97 15.36 -28.95 -38.37
CA LYS A 97 16.39 -28.50 -39.34
C LYS A 97 16.03 -27.20 -40.11
N GLY A 98 16.76 -26.13 -39.78
CA GLY A 98 16.99 -24.87 -40.51
C GLY A 98 17.68 -23.89 -39.53
N ALA A 99 19.00 -23.66 -39.59
CA ALA A 99 19.73 -22.75 -40.50
C ALA A 99 19.20 -21.30 -40.30
N ASP A 100 19.97 -20.27 -39.92
CA ASP A 100 21.30 -19.81 -40.35
C ASP A 100 21.82 -18.83 -39.24
N ASP A 101 23.05 -18.98 -38.74
CA ASP A 101 24.29 -18.24 -39.12
C ASP A 101 24.40 -16.79 -38.61
N PHE A 102 24.72 -16.60 -37.33
CA PHE A 102 25.38 -15.37 -36.85
C PHE A 102 26.30 -15.67 -35.67
N ALA A 103 27.44 -16.31 -35.94
CA ALA A 103 28.59 -16.31 -35.02
C ALA A 103 29.87 -16.73 -35.76
N ASP A 104 30.34 -15.92 -36.72
CA ASP A 104 31.76 -15.95 -37.08
C ASP A 104 32.17 -14.65 -37.77
N ASP A 105 32.50 -13.66 -36.95
CA ASP A 105 33.13 -12.43 -37.39
C ASP A 105 34.23 -12.09 -36.38
N ASP A 106 35.16 -13.03 -36.10
CA ASP A 106 36.39 -12.69 -35.36
C ASP A 106 37.55 -13.71 -35.25
N ILE A 107 37.96 -14.51 -36.27
CA ILE A 107 39.37 -14.99 -36.26
C ILE A 107 40.03 -14.98 -37.66
N PRO A 108 41.01 -14.08 -37.91
CA PRO A 108 41.73 -13.95 -39.18
C PRO A 108 42.81 -15.04 -39.42
N PHE A 109 43.17 -15.16 -40.72
CA PHE A 109 44.04 -16.13 -41.43
C PHE A 109 45.10 -16.94 -40.66
#